data_AF-A0A6I9NH03-F1
#
_entry.id   AF-A0A6I9NH03-F1
#
_cell.length_a   1.000
_cell.length_b   1.000
_cell.length_c   1.000
_cell.angle_alpha   90.00
_cell.angle_beta   90.00
_cell.angle_gamma   90.00
#
_symmetry.space_group_name_H-M   'P 1'
#
loop_
_entity.id
_entity.type
_entity.pdbx_description
1 polymer ?
#
loop_
_entity_poly.entity_id
_entity_poly.type
_entity_poly.pdbx_seq_one_letter_code
_entity_poly.pdbx_strand_id
1 'polypeptide(L)'
;MKLWVVLGMALLWVELQNGSCQQIKRRKDVGENRIHPGGKRVKVRKLKEVAGKGQTLLTQVLDKGRFLRLGQSTSLTPGRNMELRCKGNSIGWSYPPYLDTFNDSRLSIMQSDKYSQLILKAPSAADTGPYSCWVIVCDGTECERDHDRSYVSYIYFTDKDNLFVPSAFHFEIAYLRPDRPAVVPCRVTDPQSEVTLHREVPPEEITANGTQMTYDPSKGFVLQNPSPEQQGVFYCKAVTKGTPQISTKYQLLYVEVPSGSHMLSVPPHHERLKLHISSICTQTRTLNNHFITQLDF
;
A
#
# COMPACT_ATOMS: atom_id res chain seq x y z
N MET A 1 31.07 -37.17 38.32
CA MET A 1 30.50 -35.95 37.71
C MET A 1 31.06 -35.67 36.29
N LYS A 2 31.14 -36.66 35.39
CA LYS A 2 31.65 -36.45 34.02
C LYS A 2 30.79 -37.07 32.90
N LEU A 3 29.74 -37.82 33.21
CA LEU A 3 28.86 -38.41 32.18
C LEU A 3 27.66 -37.53 31.80
N TRP A 4 27.09 -36.77 32.75
CA TRP A 4 25.92 -35.92 32.49
C TRP A 4 26.24 -34.68 31.65
N VAL A 5 27.45 -34.13 31.77
CA VAL A 5 27.91 -32.98 30.95
C VAL A 5 28.12 -33.40 29.49
N VAL A 6 28.56 -34.65 29.25
CA VAL A 6 28.74 -35.19 27.90
C VAL A 6 27.37 -35.48 27.25
N LEU A 7 26.39 -35.94 28.03
CA LEU A 7 25.02 -36.15 27.53
C LEU A 7 24.32 -34.82 27.19
N GLY A 8 24.54 -33.77 27.98
CA GLY A 8 24.02 -32.43 27.71
C GLY A 8 24.63 -31.78 26.46
N MET A 9 25.93 -31.96 26.23
CA MET A 9 26.62 -31.47 25.03
C MET A 9 26.26 -32.28 23.77
N ALA A 10 25.92 -33.56 23.90
CA ALA A 10 25.44 -34.37 22.77
C ALA A 10 24.04 -33.98 22.31
N LEU A 11 23.14 -33.62 23.23
CA LEU A 11 21.77 -33.18 22.89
C LEU A 11 21.76 -31.77 22.27
N LEU A 12 22.66 -30.87 22.70
CA LEU A 12 22.87 -29.57 22.06
C LEU A 12 23.46 -29.68 20.64
N TRP A 13 24.20 -30.76 20.34
CA TRP A 13 24.74 -30.99 19.00
C TRP A 13 23.70 -31.52 18.00
N VAL A 14 22.65 -32.20 18.49
CA VAL A 14 21.57 -32.74 17.64
C VAL A 14 20.59 -31.64 17.20
N GLU A 15 20.34 -30.63 18.03
CA GLU A 15 19.48 -29.49 17.65
C GLU A 15 20.17 -28.48 16.72
N LEU A 16 21.50 -28.46 16.64
CA LEU A 16 22.25 -27.56 15.75
C LEU A 16 22.46 -28.11 14.32
N GLN A 17 22.02 -29.34 14.02
CA GLN A 17 22.15 -29.94 12.68
C GLN A 17 20.85 -30.00 11.86
N ASN A 18 19.70 -29.56 12.39
CA ASN A 18 18.42 -29.57 11.65
C ASN A 18 18.03 -28.26 10.94
N GLY A 19 18.96 -27.32 10.80
CA GLY A 19 18.80 -26.12 9.96
C GLY A 19 19.32 -26.30 8.54
N SER A 20 18.89 -27.34 7.82
CA SER A 20 19.26 -27.55 6.41
C SER A 20 18.29 -26.79 5.49
N CYS A 21 18.82 -25.76 4.81
CA CYS A 21 18.17 -25.06 3.71
C CYS A 21 17.64 -26.06 2.66
N GLN A 22 16.32 -26.10 2.46
CA GLN A 22 15.75 -26.73 1.27
C GLN A 22 16.19 -25.96 0.02
N GLN A 23 17.08 -26.60 -0.72
CA GLN A 23 17.46 -26.22 -2.08
C GLN A 23 16.25 -26.35 -3.01
N ILE A 24 15.82 -25.21 -3.57
CA ILE A 24 15.00 -25.20 -4.79
C ILE A 24 15.86 -25.77 -5.93
N LYS A 25 15.54 -26.99 -6.35
CA LYS A 25 16.06 -27.65 -7.56
C LYS A 25 15.71 -26.80 -8.78
N ARG A 26 16.66 -25.98 -9.22
CA ARG A 26 16.64 -25.38 -10.56
C ARG A 26 17.10 -26.44 -11.55
N ARG A 27 16.19 -26.90 -12.41
CA ARG A 27 16.46 -27.80 -13.53
C ARG A 27 17.46 -27.10 -14.48
N LYS A 28 18.57 -27.77 -14.77
CA LYS A 28 19.59 -27.35 -15.74
C LYS A 28 19.32 -28.10 -17.04
N ASP A 29 18.77 -27.41 -18.04
CA ASP A 29 18.74 -27.95 -19.40
C ASP A 29 20.05 -27.61 -20.11
N VAL A 30 20.60 -28.64 -20.75
CA VAL A 30 21.83 -28.68 -21.52
C VAL A 30 21.59 -27.98 -22.86
N GLY A 31 22.46 -27.04 -23.23
CA GLY A 31 22.47 -26.44 -24.55
C GLY A 31 23.36 -27.19 -25.52
N GLU A 32 22.91 -27.31 -26.78
CA GLU A 32 23.78 -27.56 -27.93
C GLU A 32 23.39 -26.60 -29.06
N ASN A 33 24.41 -26.00 -29.68
CA ASN A 33 24.35 -24.87 -30.63
C ASN A 33 24.06 -25.31 -32.07
N ARG A 34 23.44 -24.41 -32.89
CA ARG A 34 23.78 -24.13 -34.33
C ARG A 34 22.91 -23.01 -34.97
N ILE A 35 23.44 -21.78 -35.00
CA ILE A 35 23.64 -20.82 -36.13
C ILE A 35 22.58 -20.65 -37.29
N HIS A 36 21.98 -19.43 -37.33
CA HIS A 36 21.57 -18.51 -38.46
C HIS A 36 20.31 -18.78 -39.34
N PRO A 37 19.79 -17.79 -40.13
CA PRO A 37 19.07 -16.57 -39.71
C PRO A 37 17.73 -16.37 -40.47
N GLY A 38 16.70 -15.72 -39.91
CA GLY A 38 15.47 -15.48 -40.67
C GLY A 38 14.42 -14.62 -39.97
N GLY A 39 14.25 -13.39 -40.44
CA GLY A 39 13.32 -12.43 -39.87
C GLY A 39 11.85 -12.81 -40.07
N LYS A 40 11.02 -12.46 -39.08
CA LYS A 40 9.59 -12.14 -39.25
C LYS A 40 9.15 -11.25 -38.09
N ARG A 41 8.51 -10.13 -38.47
CA ARG A 41 8.03 -9.05 -37.62
C ARG A 41 7.09 -9.57 -36.52
N VAL A 42 7.39 -9.21 -35.27
CA VAL A 42 6.51 -9.38 -34.12
C VAL A 42 5.31 -8.44 -34.28
N LYS A 43 4.10 -9.01 -34.41
CA LYS A 43 2.85 -8.25 -34.31
C LYS A 43 2.42 -8.29 -32.84
N VAL A 44 2.83 -7.30 -32.06
CA VAL A 44 2.32 -7.07 -30.71
C VAL A 44 0.81 -6.82 -30.81
N ARG A 45 0.00 -7.80 -30.40
CA ARG A 45 -1.43 -7.57 -30.19
C ARG A 45 -1.57 -6.67 -28.97
N LYS A 46 -1.90 -5.39 -29.21
CA LYS A 46 -2.45 -4.49 -28.19
C LYS A 46 -3.61 -5.22 -27.52
N LEU A 47 -3.53 -5.45 -26.21
CA LEU A 47 -4.70 -5.75 -25.40
C LEU A 47 -5.61 -4.52 -25.50
N LYS A 48 -6.68 -4.68 -26.28
CA LYS A 48 -7.77 -3.72 -26.37
C LYS A 48 -8.53 -3.85 -25.07
N GLU A 49 -8.55 -2.82 -24.23
CA GLU A 49 -9.48 -2.73 -23.11
C GLU A 49 -10.89 -2.94 -23.66
N VAL A 50 -11.42 -4.12 -23.41
CA VAL A 50 -12.83 -4.42 -23.64
C VAL A 50 -13.55 -3.73 -22.49
N ALA A 51 -14.05 -2.53 -22.76
CA ALA A 51 -15.12 -1.92 -21.98
C ALA A 51 -16.38 -2.79 -22.12
N GLY A 52 -16.37 -3.94 -21.47
CA GLY A 52 -17.57 -4.69 -21.17
C GLY A 52 -18.35 -3.89 -20.13
N LYS A 53 -19.65 -3.68 -20.35
CA LYS A 53 -20.57 -3.20 -19.33
C LYS A 53 -20.68 -4.26 -18.22
N GLY A 54 -19.64 -4.39 -17.41
CA GLY A 54 -19.63 -5.22 -16.21
C GLY A 54 -20.61 -4.61 -15.22
N GLN A 55 -21.67 -5.33 -14.89
CA GLN A 55 -22.57 -4.91 -13.82
C GLN A 55 -21.76 -4.90 -12.53
N THR A 56 -21.67 -3.76 -11.85
CA THR A 56 -20.96 -3.66 -10.56
C THR A 56 -21.66 -4.57 -9.53
N LEU A 57 -20.91 -5.43 -8.84
CA LEU A 57 -21.50 -6.26 -7.77
C LEU A 57 -21.79 -5.43 -6.51
N LEU A 58 -21.06 -4.34 -6.33
CA LEU A 58 -21.19 -3.41 -5.21
C LEU A 58 -22.30 -2.37 -5.47
N THR A 59 -23.24 -2.31 -4.54
CA THR A 59 -24.41 -1.42 -4.56
C THR A 59 -24.62 -0.79 -3.19
N GLN A 60 -25.11 0.45 -3.16
CA GLN A 60 -25.66 1.08 -1.97
C GLN A 60 -27.15 0.79 -1.88
N VAL A 61 -27.63 0.39 -0.70
CA VAL A 61 -29.05 0.23 -0.40
C VAL A 61 -29.61 1.58 0.04
N LEU A 62 -30.67 2.02 -0.63
CA LEU A 62 -31.36 3.27 -0.38
C LEU A 62 -32.72 3.01 0.29
N ASP A 63 -33.32 4.09 0.80
CA ASP A 63 -34.67 4.04 1.35
C ASP A 63 -35.67 3.45 0.36
N LYS A 64 -36.65 2.72 0.93
CA LYS A 64 -37.74 2.04 0.21
C LYS A 64 -37.26 0.88 -0.68
N GLY A 65 -36.16 0.22 -0.32
CA GLY A 65 -35.67 -0.98 -1.00
C GLY A 65 -35.11 -0.73 -2.41
N ARG A 66 -34.68 0.51 -2.68
CA ARG A 66 -34.01 0.86 -3.94
C ARG A 66 -32.51 0.59 -3.82
N PHE A 67 -31.86 0.30 -4.94
CA PHE A 67 -30.42 0.01 -4.99
C PHE A 67 -29.75 0.98 -5.97
N LEU A 68 -28.63 1.57 -5.55
CA LEU A 68 -27.78 2.39 -6.38
C LEU A 68 -26.47 1.65 -6.65
N ARG A 69 -26.11 1.49 -7.92
CA ARG A 69 -24.79 0.95 -8.29
C ARG A 69 -23.73 1.99 -8.02
N LEU A 70 -22.70 1.63 -7.26
CA LEU A 70 -21.60 2.54 -6.96
C LEU A 70 -20.62 2.59 -8.13
N GLY A 71 -20.20 3.80 -8.51
CA GLY A 71 -19.12 4.04 -9.45
C GLY A 71 -17.75 4.01 -8.78
N GLN A 72 -16.76 4.61 -9.44
CA GLN A 72 -15.40 4.76 -8.87
C GLN A 72 -15.40 5.55 -7.56
N SER A 73 -16.27 6.56 -7.46
CA SER A 73 -16.49 7.31 -6.23
C SER A 73 -17.96 7.74 -6.07
N THR A 74 -18.35 8.02 -4.84
CA THR A 74 -19.66 8.58 -4.49
C THR A 74 -19.53 9.50 -3.28
N SER A 75 -20.45 10.46 -3.14
CA SER A 75 -20.49 11.39 -2.01
C SER A 75 -21.79 11.21 -1.23
N LEU A 76 -21.65 10.99 0.08
CA LEU A 76 -22.73 10.73 1.01
C LEU A 76 -22.70 11.74 2.17
N THR A 77 -23.85 11.96 2.79
CA THR A 77 -23.94 12.81 3.98
C THR A 77 -23.62 12.01 5.24
N PRO A 78 -22.79 12.52 6.17
CA PRO A 78 -22.54 11.87 7.45
C PRO A 78 -23.80 11.80 8.33
N GLY A 79 -23.72 11.01 9.40
CA GLY A 79 -24.75 10.81 10.42
C GLY A 79 -25.86 9.81 10.03
N ARG A 80 -26.08 9.57 8.73
CA ARG A 80 -27.06 8.58 8.26
C ARG A 80 -26.42 7.24 7.98
N ASN A 81 -27.04 6.16 8.45
CA ASN A 81 -26.54 4.81 8.24
C ASN A 81 -26.32 4.55 6.74
N MET A 82 -25.15 3.99 6.43
CA MET A 82 -24.81 3.51 5.10
C MET A 82 -24.94 2.00 5.06
N GLU A 83 -25.64 1.48 4.06
CA GLU A 83 -25.72 0.05 3.78
C GLU A 83 -25.20 -0.22 2.37
N LEU A 84 -24.18 -1.07 2.30
CA LEU A 84 -23.60 -1.58 1.06
C LEU A 84 -23.96 -3.06 0.91
N ARG A 85 -24.23 -3.47 -0.33
CA ARG A 85 -24.52 -4.85 -0.69
C ARG A 85 -23.64 -5.26 -1.86
N CYS A 86 -22.94 -6.37 -1.69
CA CYS A 86 -22.12 -6.99 -2.72
C CYS A 86 -22.71 -8.35 -3.11
N LYS A 87 -23.04 -8.54 -4.38
CA LYS A 87 -23.67 -9.78 -4.87
C LYS A 87 -22.67 -10.94 -4.93
N GLY A 88 -23.03 -12.07 -4.32
CA GLY A 88 -22.22 -13.29 -4.24
C GLY A 88 -22.49 -14.05 -2.94
N ASN A 89 -22.12 -15.32 -2.90
CA ASN A 89 -22.34 -16.23 -1.76
C ASN A 89 -21.21 -16.19 -0.72
N SER A 90 -19.97 -15.98 -1.16
CA SER A 90 -18.79 -15.85 -0.31
C SER A 90 -18.06 -14.57 -0.72
N ILE A 91 -18.20 -13.54 0.11
CA ILE A 91 -17.67 -12.21 -0.16
C ILE A 91 -16.67 -11.80 0.91
N GLY A 92 -15.52 -11.30 0.47
CA GLY A 92 -14.58 -10.54 1.29
C GLY A 92 -14.85 -9.04 1.18
N TRP A 93 -14.56 -8.30 2.25
CA TRP A 93 -14.73 -6.86 2.33
C TRP A 93 -13.42 -6.18 2.75
N SER A 94 -13.24 -4.95 2.29
CA SER A 94 -12.27 -4.01 2.85
C SER A 94 -12.90 -2.61 2.90
N TYR A 95 -12.55 -1.89 3.95
CA TYR A 95 -13.07 -0.58 4.35
C TYR A 95 -11.95 0.16 5.10
N PRO A 96 -12.14 1.43 5.54
CA PRO A 96 -11.13 2.16 6.29
C PRO A 96 -10.57 1.35 7.50
N PRO A 97 -9.25 1.10 7.58
CA PRO A 97 -8.66 0.15 8.55
C PRO A 97 -8.91 0.46 10.04
N TYR A 98 -9.11 1.73 10.39
CA TYR A 98 -9.32 2.10 11.80
C TYR A 98 -10.62 1.52 12.38
N LEU A 99 -11.59 1.17 11.52
CA LEU A 99 -12.83 0.50 11.95
C LEU A 99 -12.56 -0.88 12.55
N ASP A 100 -11.53 -1.58 12.05
CA ASP A 100 -11.09 -2.86 12.62
C ASP A 100 -10.25 -2.67 13.89
N THR A 101 -9.40 -1.64 13.91
CA THR A 101 -8.46 -1.38 15.02
C THR A 101 -9.18 -1.23 16.37
N PHE A 102 -10.39 -0.65 16.36
CA PHE A 102 -11.17 -0.42 17.58
C PHE A 102 -12.38 -1.34 17.75
N ASN A 103 -12.53 -2.36 16.89
CA ASN A 103 -13.72 -3.22 16.83
C ASN A 103 -15.02 -2.40 16.91
N ASP A 104 -15.16 -1.44 15.99
CA ASP A 104 -16.19 -0.42 16.07
C ASP A 104 -17.59 -1.05 15.94
N SER A 105 -18.39 -0.95 17.01
CA SER A 105 -19.76 -1.46 17.08
C SER A 105 -20.73 -0.88 16.03
N ARG A 106 -20.34 0.22 15.36
CA ARG A 106 -21.10 0.82 14.25
C ARG A 106 -21.01 -0.02 12.98
N LEU A 107 -19.94 -0.79 12.79
CA LEU A 107 -19.72 -1.64 11.63
C LEU A 107 -20.34 -3.02 11.85
N SER A 108 -21.10 -3.50 10.87
CA SER A 108 -21.66 -4.85 10.87
C SER A 108 -21.60 -5.44 9.47
N ILE A 109 -21.16 -6.69 9.37
CA ILE A 109 -21.10 -7.44 8.12
C ILE A 109 -21.98 -8.69 8.24
N MET A 110 -22.88 -8.88 7.29
CA MET A 110 -23.81 -10.01 7.25
C MET A 110 -23.68 -10.75 5.91
N GLN A 111 -23.33 -12.03 5.96
CA GLN A 111 -23.25 -12.89 4.78
C GLN A 111 -24.60 -13.58 4.54
N SER A 112 -25.00 -13.71 3.28
CA SER A 112 -26.17 -14.46 2.83
C SER A 112 -25.81 -15.24 1.56
N ASP A 113 -26.61 -16.25 1.21
CA ASP A 113 -26.35 -17.12 0.06
C ASP A 113 -26.30 -16.38 -1.29
N LYS A 114 -26.92 -15.19 -1.37
CA LYS A 114 -27.03 -14.42 -2.62
C LYS A 114 -26.20 -13.14 -2.63
N TYR A 115 -25.89 -12.60 -1.45
CA TYR A 115 -25.13 -11.36 -1.30
C TYR A 115 -24.53 -11.27 0.10
N SER A 116 -23.55 -10.39 0.26
CA SER A 116 -23.08 -9.94 1.56
C SER A 116 -23.44 -8.46 1.76
N GLN A 117 -23.75 -8.09 3.00
CA GLN A 117 -24.11 -6.73 3.42
C GLN A 117 -23.05 -6.18 4.36
N LEU A 118 -22.68 -4.92 4.14
CA LEU A 118 -21.88 -4.11 5.07
C LEU A 118 -22.72 -2.92 5.50
N ILE A 119 -22.95 -2.79 6.81
CA ILE A 119 -23.71 -1.69 7.42
C ILE A 119 -22.75 -0.89 8.28
N LEU A 120 -22.70 0.42 8.06
CA LEU A 120 -21.98 1.38 8.90
C LEU A 120 -22.97 2.37 9.49
N LYS A 121 -23.17 2.32 10.80
CA LYS A 121 -24.10 3.19 11.52
C LYS A 121 -23.46 4.55 11.78
N ALA A 122 -24.23 5.63 11.58
CA ALA A 122 -23.80 7.01 11.82
C ALA A 122 -22.34 7.29 11.39
N PRO A 123 -22.02 7.17 10.09
CA PRO A 123 -20.70 7.48 9.55
C PRO A 123 -20.38 8.98 9.69
N SER A 124 -19.10 9.30 9.74
CA SER A 124 -18.51 10.61 9.97
C SER A 124 -17.47 10.92 8.89
N ALA A 125 -16.88 12.11 8.94
CA ALA A 125 -15.74 12.49 8.10
C ALA A 125 -14.60 11.44 8.10
N ALA A 126 -14.32 10.84 9.26
CA ALA A 126 -13.28 9.82 9.42
C ALA A 126 -13.56 8.56 8.59
N ASP A 127 -14.83 8.24 8.33
CA ASP A 127 -15.23 7.05 7.59
C ASP A 127 -15.01 7.22 6.06
N THR A 128 -14.48 8.36 5.62
CA THR A 128 -14.14 8.61 4.20
C THR A 128 -12.97 7.74 3.75
N GLY A 129 -13.19 6.95 2.69
CA GLY A 129 -12.15 6.08 2.16
C GLY A 129 -12.64 5.05 1.14
N PRO A 130 -11.76 4.11 0.77
CA PRO A 130 -12.11 3.04 -0.15
C PRO A 130 -12.95 1.97 0.56
N TYR A 131 -14.06 1.59 -0.06
CA TYR A 131 -14.85 0.42 0.28
C TYR A 131 -14.79 -0.55 -0.88
N SER A 132 -14.38 -1.78 -0.61
CA SER A 132 -14.26 -2.81 -1.64
C SER A 132 -14.85 -4.13 -1.20
N CYS A 133 -15.31 -4.88 -2.19
CA CYS A 133 -15.71 -6.26 -2.01
C CYS A 133 -15.15 -7.14 -3.13
N TRP A 134 -15.02 -8.42 -2.86
CA TRP A 134 -14.60 -9.40 -3.85
C TRP A 134 -15.22 -10.76 -3.57
N VAL A 135 -15.40 -11.55 -4.62
CA VAL A 135 -15.76 -12.96 -4.46
C VAL A 135 -14.55 -13.73 -3.93
N ILE A 136 -14.78 -14.60 -2.95
CA ILE A 136 -13.79 -15.55 -2.46
C ILE A 136 -14.05 -16.88 -3.16
N VAL A 137 -13.02 -17.42 -3.80
CA VAL A 137 -13.06 -18.74 -4.46
C VAL A 137 -12.17 -19.67 -3.67
N CYS A 138 -12.66 -20.86 -3.36
CA CYS A 138 -11.89 -21.86 -2.64
C CYS A 138 -11.67 -23.08 -3.54
N ASP A 139 -10.42 -23.53 -3.63
CA ASP A 139 -10.05 -24.82 -4.19
C ASP A 139 -9.59 -25.72 -3.04
N GLY A 140 -10.47 -26.63 -2.63
CA GLY A 140 -10.28 -27.42 -1.41
C GLY A 140 -10.22 -26.53 -0.16
N THR A 141 -9.07 -26.47 0.50
CA THR A 141 -8.83 -25.69 1.72
C THR A 141 -8.24 -24.31 1.46
N GLU A 142 -7.74 -24.06 0.26
CA GLU A 142 -7.12 -22.78 -0.09
C GLU A 142 -8.19 -21.86 -0.67
N CYS A 143 -8.37 -20.70 -0.04
CA CYS A 143 -9.32 -19.68 -0.49
C CYS A 143 -8.56 -18.43 -0.90
N GLU A 144 -8.87 -17.91 -2.09
CA GLU A 144 -8.23 -16.73 -2.63
C GLU A 144 -9.24 -15.68 -3.10
N ARG A 145 -8.75 -14.45 -3.24
CA ARG A 145 -9.52 -13.33 -3.79
C ARG A 145 -9.63 -13.50 -5.29
N ASP A 146 -10.86 -13.52 -5.78
CA ASP A 146 -11.12 -13.37 -7.21
C ASP A 146 -10.89 -11.90 -7.62
N HIS A 147 -9.79 -11.68 -8.33
CA HIS A 147 -9.40 -10.35 -8.80
C HIS A 147 -10.31 -9.83 -9.92
N ASP A 148 -10.89 -10.70 -10.74
CA ASP A 148 -11.80 -10.32 -11.83
C ASP A 148 -13.18 -9.91 -11.30
N ARG A 149 -13.58 -10.49 -10.17
CA ARG A 149 -14.83 -10.17 -9.45
C ARG A 149 -14.56 -9.34 -8.19
N SER A 150 -13.70 -8.34 -8.31
CA SER A 150 -13.46 -7.36 -7.25
C SER A 150 -13.91 -5.95 -7.65
N TYR A 151 -14.56 -5.27 -6.72
CA TYR A 151 -15.14 -3.95 -6.93
C TYR A 151 -14.69 -3.03 -5.80
N VAL A 152 -14.32 -1.81 -6.15
CA VAL A 152 -13.93 -0.76 -5.21
C VAL A 152 -14.68 0.52 -5.55
N SER A 153 -15.15 1.22 -4.52
CA SER A 153 -15.69 2.56 -4.62
C SER A 153 -15.11 3.40 -3.51
N TYR A 154 -14.66 4.60 -3.84
CA TYR A 154 -14.25 5.58 -2.83
C TYR A 154 -15.46 6.37 -2.36
N ILE A 155 -15.76 6.30 -1.07
CA ILE A 155 -16.94 6.96 -0.49
C ILE A 155 -16.47 8.19 0.28
N TYR A 156 -16.95 9.35 -0.14
CA TYR A 156 -16.73 10.64 0.49
C TYR A 156 -17.89 10.93 1.45
N PHE A 157 -17.63 11.06 2.75
CA PHE A 157 -18.61 11.55 3.71
C PHE A 157 -18.44 13.06 3.88
N THR A 158 -19.13 13.83 3.04
CA THR A 158 -18.94 15.29 2.91
C THR A 158 -19.35 16.01 4.19
N ASP A 159 -18.37 16.51 4.93
CA ASP A 159 -18.55 17.20 6.20
C ASP A 159 -17.99 18.63 6.09
N LYS A 160 -18.84 19.63 6.33
CA LYS A 160 -18.47 21.04 6.22
C LYS A 160 -17.59 21.50 7.39
N ASP A 161 -17.73 20.83 8.54
CA ASP A 161 -16.97 21.15 9.73
C ASP A 161 -15.63 20.41 9.75
N ASN A 162 -15.47 19.38 8.91
CA ASN A 162 -14.24 18.59 8.77
C ASN A 162 -13.89 18.41 7.28
N LEU A 163 -13.11 19.33 6.71
CA LEU A 163 -12.76 19.28 5.29
C LEU A 163 -11.73 18.20 4.96
N PHE A 164 -10.89 17.85 5.92
CA PHE A 164 -9.90 16.79 5.79
C PHE A 164 -10.37 15.51 6.48
N VAL A 165 -9.98 14.37 5.93
CA VAL A 165 -10.15 13.08 6.61
C VAL A 165 -9.18 13.05 7.80
N PRO A 166 -9.67 12.90 9.04
CA PRO A 166 -8.82 12.84 10.21
C PRO A 166 -7.75 11.76 10.10
N SER A 167 -6.55 12.10 10.56
CA SER A 167 -5.46 11.13 10.75
C SER A 167 -5.43 10.65 12.20
N ALA A 168 -4.98 9.41 12.39
CA ALA A 168 -4.68 8.89 13.72
C ALA A 168 -3.46 9.58 14.34
N PHE A 169 -2.59 10.22 13.53
CA PHE A 169 -1.35 10.83 13.98
C PHE A 169 -1.36 12.35 13.78
N HIS A 170 -0.94 13.08 14.81
CA HIS A 170 -0.77 14.54 14.75
C HIS A 170 0.46 14.99 13.93
N PHE A 171 1.37 14.06 13.63
CA PHE A 171 2.51 14.28 12.75
C PHE A 171 2.73 13.03 11.92
N GLU A 172 2.59 13.15 10.61
CA GLU A 172 2.81 12.04 9.68
C GLU A 172 4.11 12.25 8.90
N ILE A 173 4.87 11.17 8.71
CA ILE A 173 6.13 11.21 7.95
C ILE A 173 5.89 10.69 6.54
N ALA A 174 6.25 11.49 5.54
CA ALA A 174 6.25 11.09 4.13
C ALA A 174 7.70 10.96 3.63
N TYR A 175 8.09 9.75 3.23
CA TYR A 175 9.42 9.51 2.68
C TYR A 175 9.48 9.88 1.19
N LEU A 176 10.33 10.84 0.87
CA LEU A 176 10.68 11.24 -0.47
C LEU A 176 11.82 10.34 -0.98
N ARG A 177 11.60 9.69 -2.12
CA ARG A 177 12.65 8.90 -2.77
C ARG A 177 12.71 9.24 -4.26
N PRO A 178 13.90 9.36 -4.85
CA PRO A 178 14.02 9.75 -6.25
C PRO A 178 13.49 8.68 -7.24
N ASP A 179 13.35 7.42 -6.79
CA ASP A 179 12.94 6.28 -7.62
C ASP A 179 11.42 6.09 -7.73
N ARG A 180 10.62 6.79 -6.91
CA ARG A 180 9.17 6.64 -6.89
C ARG A 180 8.43 7.92 -6.50
N PRO A 181 7.16 8.06 -6.91
CA PRO A 181 6.33 9.15 -6.41
C PRO A 181 6.18 9.09 -4.88
N ALA A 182 6.07 10.26 -4.27
CA ALA A 182 5.73 10.43 -2.85
C ALA A 182 4.33 11.05 -2.72
N VAL A 183 3.65 10.78 -1.60
CA VAL A 183 2.30 11.30 -1.34
C VAL A 183 2.29 12.03 -0.01
N VAL A 184 1.74 13.24 -0.01
CA VAL A 184 1.34 13.97 1.20
C VAL A 184 -0.13 13.67 1.44
N PRO A 185 -0.50 12.84 2.44
CA PRO A 185 -1.80 12.17 2.50
C PRO A 185 -2.95 13.05 3.06
N CYS A 186 -3.02 14.32 2.65
CA CYS A 186 -4.10 15.23 3.02
C CYS A 186 -5.36 15.03 2.18
N ARG A 187 -6.03 13.90 2.45
CA ARG A 187 -7.29 13.51 1.82
C ARG A 187 -8.43 14.40 2.30
N VAL A 188 -9.38 14.70 1.41
CA VAL A 188 -10.55 15.54 1.72
C VAL A 188 -11.83 14.72 1.85
N THR A 189 -12.77 15.24 2.62
CA THR A 189 -14.12 14.67 2.77
C THR A 189 -15.06 15.08 1.64
N ASP A 190 -14.76 16.17 0.92
CA ASP A 190 -15.49 16.63 -0.26
C ASP A 190 -14.54 16.77 -1.46
N PRO A 191 -14.75 16.01 -2.55
CA PRO A 191 -13.89 16.06 -3.73
C PRO A 191 -13.98 17.38 -4.50
N GLN A 192 -14.91 18.27 -4.18
CA GLN A 192 -15.02 19.62 -4.76
C GLN A 192 -14.20 20.67 -3.99
N SER A 193 -13.48 20.26 -2.94
CA SER A 193 -12.63 21.17 -2.16
C SER A 193 -11.40 21.58 -2.97
N GLU A 194 -11.12 22.88 -2.98
CA GLU A 194 -9.87 23.41 -3.53
C GLU A 194 -8.78 23.28 -2.47
N VAL A 195 -7.67 22.61 -2.80
CA VAL A 195 -6.62 22.29 -1.84
C VAL A 195 -5.27 22.80 -2.34
N THR A 196 -4.53 23.45 -1.44
CA THR A 196 -3.17 23.97 -1.68
C THR A 196 -2.19 23.36 -0.69
N LEU A 197 -0.92 23.20 -1.11
CA LEU A 197 0.15 22.66 -0.27
C LEU A 197 1.02 23.82 0.22
N HIS A 198 1.30 23.88 1.50
CA HIS A 198 2.09 24.95 2.12
C HIS A 198 3.25 24.36 2.90
N ARG A 199 4.40 25.03 2.86
CA ARG A 199 5.57 24.75 3.69
C ARG A 199 5.56 25.66 4.90
N GLU A 200 5.94 25.13 6.06
CA GLU A 200 6.00 25.89 7.30
C GLU A 200 7.26 26.76 7.39
N VAL A 201 8.41 26.24 6.95
CA VAL A 201 9.70 26.93 7.03
C VAL A 201 10.54 26.73 5.75
N PRO A 202 10.90 27.80 5.02
CA PRO A 202 10.28 29.13 5.09
C PRO A 202 8.80 29.05 4.64
N PRO A 203 7.92 29.92 5.19
CA PRO A 203 6.51 29.96 4.81
C PRO A 203 6.34 30.22 3.31
N GLU A 204 5.81 29.23 2.60
CA GLU A 204 5.61 29.33 1.15
C GLU A 204 4.47 28.41 0.70
N GLU A 205 3.64 28.90 -0.22
CA GLU A 205 2.71 28.06 -0.95
C GLU A 205 3.43 27.33 -2.07
N ILE A 206 3.40 26.01 -2.04
CA ILE A 206 4.03 25.17 -3.05
C ILE A 206 3.08 25.05 -4.23
N THR A 207 3.33 25.85 -5.25
CA THR A 207 2.58 25.75 -6.50
C THR A 207 3.04 24.53 -7.29
N ALA A 208 2.08 23.84 -7.93
CA ALA A 208 2.38 22.78 -8.88
C ALA A 208 3.08 23.41 -10.09
N ASN A 209 4.42 23.43 -10.09
CA ASN A 209 5.20 23.85 -11.26
C ASN A 209 5.00 22.81 -12.38
N GLY A 210 3.99 23.06 -13.21
CA GLY A 210 3.74 22.47 -14.54
C GLY A 210 3.38 20.98 -14.62
N THR A 211 4.07 20.09 -13.90
CA THR A 211 3.90 18.63 -14.07
C THR A 211 4.42 17.76 -12.92
N GLN A 212 5.18 18.30 -11.95
CA GLN A 212 5.82 17.48 -10.91
C GLN A 212 4.90 17.13 -9.73
N MET A 213 3.78 17.84 -9.58
CA MET A 213 2.85 17.65 -8.48
C MET A 213 1.40 17.66 -8.98
N THR A 214 0.62 16.67 -8.56
CA THR A 214 -0.81 16.61 -8.82
C THR A 214 -1.57 16.40 -7.53
N TYR A 215 -2.81 16.90 -7.45
CA TYR A 215 -3.68 16.64 -6.32
C TYR A 215 -4.74 15.60 -6.69
N ASP A 216 -4.84 14.54 -5.89
CA ASP A 216 -5.89 13.52 -5.99
C ASP A 216 -6.70 13.58 -4.69
N PRO A 217 -7.99 13.98 -4.70
CA PRO A 217 -8.80 14.11 -3.49
C PRO A 217 -8.87 12.84 -2.63
N SER A 218 -8.68 11.66 -3.25
CA SER A 218 -8.71 10.37 -2.57
C SER A 218 -7.38 9.98 -1.92
N LYS A 219 -6.27 10.63 -2.30
CA LYS A 219 -4.90 10.31 -1.85
C LYS A 219 -4.16 11.47 -1.20
N GLY A 220 -4.33 12.69 -1.71
CA GLY A 220 -3.57 13.89 -1.34
C GLY A 220 -2.70 14.42 -2.49
N PHE A 221 -1.64 15.17 -2.16
CA PHE A 221 -0.67 15.64 -3.16
C PHE A 221 0.29 14.52 -3.53
N VAL A 222 0.41 14.24 -4.82
CA VAL A 222 1.32 13.24 -5.40
C VAL A 222 2.49 13.98 -6.05
N LEU A 223 3.68 13.82 -5.49
CA LEU A 223 4.94 14.35 -5.99
C LEU A 223 5.57 13.29 -6.88
N GLN A 224 5.61 13.52 -8.19
CA GLN A 224 6.05 12.51 -9.17
C GLN A 224 7.55 12.22 -9.06
N ASN A 225 8.36 13.28 -8.98
CA ASN A 225 9.82 13.21 -8.90
C ASN A 225 10.28 14.06 -7.70
N PRO A 226 10.25 13.49 -6.48
CA PRO A 226 10.55 14.29 -5.30
C PRO A 226 12.05 14.61 -5.21
N SER A 227 12.39 15.87 -4.90
CA SER A 227 13.77 16.36 -4.76
C SER A 227 14.14 16.60 -3.28
N PRO A 228 15.44 16.67 -2.94
CA PRO A 228 15.89 17.04 -1.59
C PRO A 228 15.38 18.41 -1.12
N GLU A 229 15.14 19.35 -2.04
CA GLU A 229 14.67 20.71 -1.71
C GLU A 229 13.25 20.72 -1.14
N GLN A 230 12.51 19.63 -1.34
CA GLN A 230 11.14 19.45 -0.84
C GLN A 230 11.10 18.82 0.56
N GLN A 231 12.25 18.67 1.23
CA GLN A 231 12.29 18.30 2.65
C GLN A 231 11.78 19.43 3.53
N GLY A 232 11.11 19.06 4.64
CA GLY A 232 10.60 20.02 5.61
C GLY A 232 9.23 19.64 6.16
N VAL A 233 8.62 20.59 6.86
CA VAL A 233 7.26 20.44 7.41
C VAL A 233 6.26 21.14 6.49
N PHE A 234 5.23 20.39 6.11
CA PHE A 234 4.19 20.84 5.19
C PHE A 234 2.81 20.66 5.81
N TYR A 235 1.83 21.42 5.31
CA TYR A 235 0.43 21.25 5.62
C TYR A 235 -0.41 21.59 4.38
N CYS A 236 -1.60 21.02 4.31
CA CYS A 236 -2.55 21.33 3.26
C CYS A 236 -3.58 22.33 3.78
N LYS A 237 -4.06 23.19 2.89
CA LYS A 237 -5.16 24.12 3.17
C LYS A 237 -6.28 23.87 2.18
N ALA A 238 -7.48 23.58 2.68
CA ALA A 238 -8.66 23.27 1.88
C ALA A 238 -9.74 24.35 2.01
N VAL A 239 -10.48 24.60 0.92
CA VAL A 239 -11.59 25.57 0.84
C VAL A 239 -12.77 25.00 0.03
N THR A 240 -13.99 25.06 0.56
CA THR A 240 -15.20 24.45 -0.06
C THR A 240 -16.42 25.39 -0.07
N LYS A 241 -16.22 26.71 -0.20
CA LYS A 241 -17.22 27.82 -0.05
C LYS A 241 -17.43 28.35 1.37
N GLY A 242 -16.64 27.90 2.33
CA GLY A 242 -16.68 28.34 3.74
C GLY A 242 -15.30 28.76 4.26
N THR A 243 -15.12 28.64 5.57
CA THR A 243 -13.85 28.95 6.23
C THR A 243 -12.75 27.97 5.77
N PRO A 244 -11.56 28.46 5.39
CA PRO A 244 -10.42 27.58 5.10
C PRO A 244 -10.06 26.74 6.32
N GLN A 245 -9.77 25.46 6.10
CA GLN A 245 -9.21 24.59 7.14
C GLN A 245 -7.79 24.18 6.79
N ILE A 246 -6.99 23.90 7.81
CA ILE A 246 -5.62 23.42 7.69
C ILE A 246 -5.59 21.97 8.17
N SER A 247 -4.89 21.12 7.43
CA SER A 247 -4.69 19.71 7.80
C SER A 247 -3.74 19.56 8.98
N THR A 248 -3.55 18.32 9.42
CA THR A 248 -2.36 17.96 10.23
C THR A 248 -1.06 18.30 9.47
N LYS A 249 0.06 18.32 10.20
CA LYS A 249 1.39 18.60 9.62
C LYS A 249 2.06 17.31 9.15
N TYR A 250 2.78 17.42 8.04
CA TYR A 250 3.50 16.33 7.39
C TYR A 250 4.99 16.64 7.35
N GLN A 251 5.81 15.73 7.89
CA GLN A 251 7.26 15.81 7.80
C GLN A 251 7.73 15.05 6.56
N LEU A 252 8.26 15.77 5.57
CA LEU A 252 8.82 15.20 4.36
C LEU A 252 10.32 14.94 4.56
N LEU A 253 10.75 13.69 4.39
CA LEU A 253 12.13 13.24 4.58
C LEU A 253 12.67 12.60 3.30
N TYR A 254 13.74 13.15 2.74
CA TYR A 254 14.40 12.60 1.56
C TYR A 254 15.39 11.52 1.95
N VAL A 255 15.30 10.39 1.24
CA VAL A 255 16.15 9.21 1.45
C VAL A 255 16.70 8.76 0.11
N GLU A 256 18.02 8.79 -0.01
CA GLU A 256 18.72 8.17 -1.14
C GLU A 256 18.82 6.67 -0.92
N VAL A 257 18.31 5.90 -1.88
CA VAL A 257 18.51 4.45 -1.89
C VAL A 257 19.70 4.16 -2.82
N PRO A 258 20.77 3.50 -2.33
CA PRO A 258 21.91 3.13 -3.16
C PRO A 258 21.44 2.32 -4.36
N SER A 259 21.51 2.93 -5.53
CA SER A 259 21.10 2.32 -6.79
C SER A 259 22.32 1.66 -7.41
N GLY A 260 22.61 0.43 -7.00
CA GLY A 260 23.75 -0.31 -7.56
C GLY A 260 23.65 -1.80 -7.30
N SER A 261 23.45 -2.59 -8.36
CA SER A 261 24.01 -3.93 -8.37
C SER A 261 25.51 -3.76 -8.18
N HIS A 262 26.06 -4.20 -7.06
CA HIS A 262 27.51 -4.22 -6.85
C HIS A 262 28.13 -5.10 -7.95
N MET A 263 28.51 -4.49 -9.08
CA MET A 263 29.35 -5.12 -10.09
C MET A 263 30.73 -5.22 -9.47
N LEU A 264 30.96 -6.33 -8.78
CA LEU A 264 32.28 -6.72 -8.30
C LEU A 264 33.15 -6.93 -9.55
N SER A 265 33.92 -5.90 -9.91
CA SER A 265 35.06 -6.02 -10.81
C SER A 265 36.10 -6.87 -10.07
N VAL A 266 36.17 -8.15 -10.43
CA VAL A 266 37.27 -9.03 -10.01
C VAL A 266 38.41 -8.77 -11.00
N PRO A 267 39.52 -8.13 -10.61
CA PRO A 267 40.68 -8.03 -11.48
C PRO A 267 41.23 -9.44 -11.74
N PRO A 268 41.63 -9.77 -12.99
CA PRO A 268 42.15 -11.07 -13.30
C PRO A 268 43.60 -11.13 -12.83
N HIS A 269 43.84 -11.56 -11.60
CA HIS A 269 45.14 -12.13 -11.26
C HIS A 269 45.00 -13.26 -10.26
N HIS A 270 45.61 -14.37 -10.65
CA HIS A 270 45.68 -15.63 -9.94
C HIS A 270 46.23 -15.47 -8.52
N GLU A 271 45.63 -16.27 -7.63
CA GLU A 271 46.31 -16.91 -6.49
C GLU A 271 46.62 -16.05 -5.24
N ARG A 272 45.55 -15.69 -4.52
CA ARG A 272 45.45 -15.78 -3.03
C ARG A 272 44.03 -15.43 -2.55
N LEU A 273 43.08 -16.32 -2.82
CA LEU A 273 41.68 -16.20 -2.38
C LEU A 273 41.38 -17.21 -1.26
N LYS A 274 41.85 -16.90 -0.05
CA LYS A 274 41.28 -17.34 1.23
C LYS A 274 41.76 -16.35 2.27
N LEU A 275 41.02 -15.24 2.45
CA LEU A 275 40.92 -14.46 3.72
C LEU A 275 40.17 -13.12 3.58
N HIS A 276 39.68 -12.72 2.40
CA HIS A 276 38.95 -11.45 2.27
C HIS A 276 37.42 -11.55 2.29
N ILE A 277 36.85 -12.74 2.55
CA ILE A 277 35.39 -12.95 2.59
C ILE A 277 34.83 -12.73 4.01
N SER A 278 35.64 -12.76 5.07
CA SER A 278 35.11 -12.58 6.43
C SER A 278 34.92 -11.10 6.82
N SER A 279 35.72 -10.16 6.29
CA SER A 279 35.60 -8.75 6.72
C SER A 279 34.32 -8.08 6.20
N ILE A 280 33.91 -8.38 4.96
CA ILE A 280 32.72 -7.77 4.34
C ILE A 280 31.42 -8.28 4.99
N CYS A 281 31.38 -9.55 5.41
CA CYS A 281 30.20 -10.13 6.07
C CYS A 281 30.04 -9.62 7.51
N THR A 282 31.15 -9.24 8.17
CA THR A 282 31.10 -8.70 9.53
C THR A 282 30.57 -7.26 9.52
N GLN A 283 30.89 -6.48 8.48
CA GLN A 283 30.42 -5.10 8.36
C GLN A 283 28.94 -4.98 7.98
N THR A 284 28.39 -5.95 7.23
CA THR A 284 26.94 -6.05 6.99
C THR A 284 26.16 -6.48 8.23
N ARG A 285 26.74 -7.30 9.11
CA ARG A 285 26.13 -7.65 10.41
C ARG A 285 26.15 -6.48 11.40
N THR A 286 27.22 -5.68 11.46
CA THR A 286 27.24 -4.51 12.35
C THR A 286 26.32 -3.39 11.89
N LEU A 287 26.17 -3.17 10.57
CA LEU A 287 25.18 -2.21 10.04
C LEU A 287 23.74 -2.66 10.28
N ASN A 288 23.41 -3.95 10.09
CA ASN A 288 22.07 -4.46 10.40
C ASN A 288 21.75 -4.40 11.90
N ASN A 289 22.70 -4.70 12.78
CA ASN A 289 22.45 -4.61 14.22
C ASN A 289 22.31 -3.17 14.71
N HIS A 290 23.00 -2.21 14.09
CA HIS A 290 22.89 -0.80 14.47
C HIS A 290 21.59 -0.13 13.96
N PHE A 291 20.99 -0.67 12.90
CA PHE A 291 19.67 -0.26 12.40
C PHE A 291 18.51 -0.88 13.21
N ILE A 292 18.69 -2.09 13.72
CA ILE A 292 17.66 -2.75 14.56
C ILE A 292 17.59 -2.08 15.95
N THR A 293 18.71 -1.65 16.53
CA THR A 293 18.70 -0.96 17.84
C THR A 293 18.23 0.49 17.81
N GLN A 294 18.03 1.09 16.63
CA GLN A 294 17.44 2.44 16.49
C GLN A 294 15.93 2.43 16.19
N LEU A 295 15.33 1.26 16.00
CA LEU A 295 13.88 1.10 15.78
C LEU A 295 13.11 0.63 17.02
N ASP A 296 13.83 0.28 18.10
CA ASP A 296 13.27 -0.02 19.41
C ASP A 296 13.57 1.12 20.39
N PHE A 297 13.06 2.34 20.13
CA PHE A 297 12.82 3.40 21.11
C PHE A 297 11.72 4.34 20.64
#